data_AF-C5C4M9-F1
#
_entry.id   AF-C5C4M9-F1
#
_cell.length_a   1.000
_cell.length_b   1.000
_cell.length_c   1.000
_cell.angle_alpha   90.00
_cell.angle_beta   90.00
_cell.angle_gamma   90.00
#
_symmetry.space_group_name_H-M   'P 1'
#
loop_
_entity.id
_entity.type
_entity.pdbx_description
1 polymer ?
#
loop_
_entity_poly.entity_id
_entity_poly.type
_entity_poly.pdbx_seq_one_letter_code
_entity_poly.pdbx_strand_id
1 'polypeptide(L)'
;MGKVQRRVVADGAVYEVACAVRADAVTSPVSTFLDELAGGLVDASSAPDLAPDEQIGHQAWLEAAFERFAEYGDLPGPHAWNRLRDGVWEIKRFNLRITFFDTDGQGSWDPKLGFEGERLWGPPDLPEFDDYIRLATAFVKPPHIRKTPPGEIELAKRVRDEDVSHDRAE
;
A
#
# COMPACT_ATOMS: atom_id res chain seq x y z
N MET A 1 -2.35 -27.41 -6.75
CA MET A 1 -2.22 -25.98 -7.12
C MET A 1 -1.27 -25.37 -6.11
N GLY A 2 -0.38 -24.48 -6.55
CA GLY A 2 0.56 -23.81 -5.65
C GLY A 2 0.17 -22.35 -5.49
N LYS A 3 0.57 -21.75 -4.36
CA LYS A 3 0.23 -20.38 -3.95
C LYS A 3 0.25 -19.39 -5.11
N VAL A 4 -0.75 -18.51 -5.14
CA VAL A 4 -0.80 -17.40 -6.13
C VAL A 4 0.51 -16.62 -6.08
N GLN A 5 1.10 -16.39 -7.26
CA GLN A 5 2.36 -15.67 -7.35
C GLN A 5 2.09 -14.17 -7.21
N ARG A 6 2.71 -13.55 -6.20
CA ARG A 6 2.64 -12.11 -5.96
C ARG A 6 3.94 -11.44 -6.37
N ARG A 7 3.87 -10.21 -6.84
CA ARG A 7 5.06 -9.38 -7.07
C ARG A 7 5.55 -8.87 -5.72
N VAL A 8 6.60 -9.48 -5.20
CA VAL A 8 7.32 -8.97 -4.03
C VAL A 8 8.08 -7.71 -4.45
N VAL A 9 7.86 -6.61 -3.73
CA VAL A 9 8.55 -5.33 -3.96
C VAL A 9 9.62 -5.06 -2.90
N ALA A 10 9.51 -5.70 -1.75
CA ALA A 10 10.55 -5.74 -0.72
C ALA A 10 10.35 -6.98 0.16
N ASP A 11 11.44 -7.58 0.60
CA ASP A 11 11.46 -8.70 1.55
C ASP A 11 12.59 -8.42 2.54
N GLY A 12 12.24 -8.28 3.81
CA GLY A 12 13.13 -7.79 4.85
C GLY A 12 12.96 -8.54 6.15
N ALA A 13 13.71 -8.14 7.17
CA ALA A 13 13.73 -8.85 8.45
C ALA A 13 12.39 -8.89 9.20
N VAL A 14 11.46 -7.98 8.90
CA VAL A 14 10.19 -7.81 9.63
C VAL A 14 8.99 -8.23 8.80
N TYR A 15 8.90 -7.79 7.54
CA TYR A 15 7.75 -8.06 6.67
C TYR A 15 8.16 -8.43 5.24
N GLU A 16 7.34 -9.27 4.60
CA GLU A 16 7.30 -9.36 3.14
C GLU A 16 6.28 -8.34 2.61
N VAL A 17 6.72 -7.42 1.74
CA VAL A 17 5.85 -6.44 1.08
C VAL A 17 5.64 -6.87 -0.37
N ALA A 18 4.40 -7.19 -0.74
CA ALA A 18 4.06 -7.60 -2.09
C ALA A 18 2.79 -6.93 -2.61
N CYS A 19 2.66 -6.83 -3.93
CA CYS A 19 1.44 -6.35 -4.56
C CYS A 19 0.32 -7.41 -4.44
N ALA A 20 -0.84 -6.98 -3.92
CA ALA A 20 -2.02 -7.81 -3.83
C ALA A 20 -2.54 -8.17 -5.24
N VAL A 21 -3.14 -9.33 -5.37
CA VAL A 21 -3.65 -9.89 -6.62
C VAL A 21 -5.17 -9.95 -6.57
N ARG A 22 -5.82 -9.55 -7.66
CA ARG A 22 -7.28 -9.59 -7.80
C ARG A 22 -7.80 -11.03 -7.88
N ALA A 23 -9.12 -11.19 -7.87
CA ALA A 23 -9.79 -12.49 -7.96
C ALA A 23 -9.39 -13.33 -9.19
N ASP A 24 -8.90 -12.71 -10.27
CA ASP A 24 -8.43 -13.40 -11.47
C ASP A 24 -7.03 -14.05 -11.31
N ALA A 25 -6.40 -13.91 -10.15
CA ALA A 25 -5.08 -14.43 -9.82
C ALA A 25 -3.93 -13.89 -10.71
N VAL A 26 -4.18 -12.83 -11.49
CA VAL A 26 -3.21 -12.29 -12.45
C VAL A 26 -3.06 -10.77 -12.31
N THR A 27 -4.16 -10.04 -12.15
CA THR A 27 -4.10 -8.58 -12.14
C THR A 27 -3.73 -8.04 -10.77
N SER A 28 -2.91 -7.00 -10.75
CA SER A 28 -2.50 -6.31 -9.53
C SER A 28 -2.48 -4.80 -9.77
N PRO A 29 -3.41 -4.02 -9.17
CA PRO A 29 -3.49 -2.58 -9.41
C PRO A 29 -2.19 -1.85 -9.08
N VAL A 30 -1.52 -2.23 -7.98
CA VAL A 30 -0.28 -1.60 -7.55
C VAL A 30 0.88 -1.97 -8.47
N SER A 31 0.96 -3.22 -8.94
CA SER A 31 2.01 -3.61 -9.90
C SER A 31 1.95 -2.76 -11.17
N THR A 32 0.75 -2.64 -11.77
CA THR A 32 0.56 -1.80 -12.97
C THR A 32 0.94 -0.36 -12.71
N PHE A 33 0.51 0.20 -11.58
CA PHE A 33 0.82 1.57 -11.21
C PHE A 33 2.32 1.81 -11.01
N LEU A 34 3.05 0.88 -10.38
CA LEU A 34 4.50 1.00 -10.19
C LEU A 34 5.24 0.96 -11.52
N ASP A 35 4.80 0.11 -12.46
CA ASP A 35 5.39 0.05 -13.80
C ASP A 35 5.15 1.33 -14.59
N GLU A 36 3.94 1.89 -14.50
CA GLU A 36 3.62 3.21 -15.09
C GLU A 36 4.47 4.32 -14.46
N LEU A 37 4.60 4.32 -13.13
CA LEU A 37 5.37 5.33 -12.41
C LEU A 37 6.86 5.27 -12.75
N ALA A 38 7.43 4.08 -12.84
CA ALA A 38 8.81 3.86 -13.27
C ALA A 38 9.06 4.34 -14.71
N GLY A 39 8.04 4.29 -15.57
CA GLY A 39 8.10 4.79 -16.95
C GLY A 39 7.79 6.28 -17.11
N GLY A 40 7.36 6.97 -16.05
CA GLY A 40 6.83 8.34 -16.15
C GLY A 40 5.51 8.42 -16.94
N LEU A 41 4.72 7.34 -16.90
CA LEU A 41 3.50 7.14 -17.71
C LEU A 41 2.20 7.31 -16.92
N VAL A 42 2.27 7.57 -15.61
CA VAL A 42 1.06 7.79 -14.81
C VAL A 42 0.36 9.04 -15.35
N ASP A 43 -0.91 8.88 -15.73
CA ASP A 43 -1.72 9.99 -16.23
C ASP A 43 -1.93 11.03 -15.12
N ALA A 44 -1.14 12.08 -15.22
CA ALA A 44 -1.12 13.21 -14.31
C ALA A 44 -2.12 14.30 -14.71
N SER A 45 -3.10 14.02 -15.57
CA SER A 45 -4.18 14.97 -15.91
C SER A 45 -4.91 15.51 -14.67
N SER A 46 -4.87 14.77 -13.55
CA SER A 46 -5.38 15.17 -12.24
C SER A 46 -4.34 15.74 -11.26
N ALA A 47 -3.05 15.73 -11.62
CA ALA A 47 -1.93 16.24 -10.85
C ALA A 47 -0.90 16.93 -11.77
N PRO A 48 -1.14 18.19 -12.17
CA PRO A 48 -0.30 18.90 -13.15
C PRO A 48 1.16 19.08 -12.70
N ASP A 49 1.43 18.93 -11.42
CA ASP A 49 2.74 19.07 -10.77
C ASP A 49 3.47 17.71 -10.64
N LEU A 50 3.17 16.74 -11.50
CA LEU A 50 3.80 15.42 -11.51
C LEU A 50 4.39 15.13 -12.90
N ALA A 51 5.49 15.82 -13.22
CA ALA A 51 6.19 15.63 -14.49
C ALA A 51 6.80 14.21 -14.60
N PRO A 52 7.02 13.68 -15.82
CA PRO A 52 7.53 12.31 -15.99
C PRO A 52 8.85 12.00 -15.26
N ASP A 53 9.77 12.95 -15.16
CA ASP A 53 11.03 12.79 -14.42
C ASP A 53 10.83 12.81 -12.90
N GLU A 54 9.89 13.61 -12.41
CA GLU A 54 9.48 13.61 -11.00
C GLU A 54 8.82 12.28 -10.59
N GLN A 55 8.06 11.65 -11.50
CA GLN A 55 7.48 10.32 -11.30
C GLN A 55 8.56 9.28 -11.02
N ILE A 56 9.63 9.25 -11.81
CA ILE A 56 10.77 8.34 -11.61
C ILE A 56 11.42 8.61 -10.25
N GLY A 57 11.64 9.88 -9.90
CA GLY A 57 12.16 10.24 -8.57
C GLY A 57 11.24 9.81 -7.41
N HIS A 58 9.93 9.81 -7.61
CA HIS A 58 8.96 9.31 -6.63
C HIS A 58 8.89 7.79 -6.57
N GLN A 59 9.09 7.09 -7.68
CA GLN A 59 9.22 5.63 -7.71
C GLN A 59 10.43 5.17 -6.88
N ALA A 60 11.61 5.75 -7.09
CA ALA A 60 12.79 5.43 -6.30
C ALA A 60 12.58 5.68 -4.79
N TRP A 61 11.83 6.73 -4.43
CA TRP A 61 11.48 6.96 -3.03
C TRP A 61 10.54 5.89 -2.47
N LEU A 62 9.54 5.46 -3.26
CA LEU A 62 8.59 4.42 -2.85
C LEU A 62 9.29 3.08 -2.65
N GLU A 63 10.22 2.71 -3.53
CA GLU A 63 11.04 1.50 -3.38
C GLU A 63 11.83 1.53 -2.08
N ALA A 64 12.55 2.63 -1.81
CA ALA A 64 13.27 2.79 -0.55
C ALA A 64 12.34 2.77 0.68
N ALA A 65 11.09 3.26 0.54
CA ALA A 65 10.10 3.20 1.60
C ALA A 65 9.58 1.76 1.82
N PHE A 66 9.39 0.96 0.77
CA PHE A 66 9.01 -0.44 0.90
C PHE A 66 10.13 -1.27 1.52
N GLU A 67 11.37 -1.08 1.08
CA GLU A 67 12.54 -1.73 1.67
C GLU A 67 12.66 -1.41 3.16
N ARG A 68 12.53 -0.13 3.53
CA ARG A 68 12.54 0.29 4.93
C ARG A 68 11.40 -0.37 5.71
N PHE A 69 10.20 -0.42 5.13
CA PHE A 69 9.04 -0.99 5.81
C PHE A 69 9.20 -2.48 6.02
N ALA A 70 9.72 -3.20 5.02
CA ALA A 70 10.04 -4.61 5.10
C ALA A 70 11.14 -4.92 6.14
N GLU A 71 12.17 -4.08 6.23
CA GLU A 71 13.33 -4.33 7.08
C GLU A 71 13.12 -3.90 8.54
N TYR A 72 12.42 -2.80 8.77
CA TYR A 72 12.35 -2.16 10.09
C TYR A 72 10.93 -2.02 10.63
N GLY A 73 9.91 -2.35 9.84
CA GLY A 73 8.50 -2.16 10.21
C GLY A 73 8.05 -0.70 10.29
N ASP A 74 8.85 0.24 9.78
CA ASP A 74 8.51 1.66 9.77
C ASP A 74 8.66 2.31 8.38
N LEU A 75 8.13 3.52 8.25
CA LEU A 75 8.20 4.31 7.02
C LEU A 75 9.07 5.56 7.23
N PRO A 76 9.58 6.22 6.18
CA PRO A 76 10.57 7.29 6.29
C PRO A 76 10.18 8.53 7.13
N GLY A 77 8.95 8.62 7.61
CA GLY A 77 8.52 9.61 8.58
C GLY A 77 7.02 9.53 8.88
N PRO A 78 6.54 10.27 9.90
CA PRO A 78 5.14 10.20 10.32
C PRO A 78 4.15 10.78 9.29
N HIS A 79 4.64 11.53 8.32
CA HIS A 79 3.82 12.04 7.22
C HIS A 79 3.77 11.10 6.01
N ALA A 80 4.52 9.98 6.03
CA ALA A 80 4.59 9.02 4.94
C ALA A 80 3.39 8.07 4.89
N TRP A 81 2.50 8.09 5.89
CA TRP A 81 1.35 7.20 5.92
C TRP A 81 0.10 7.85 6.52
N ASN A 82 -1.05 7.23 6.31
CA ASN A 82 -2.26 7.48 7.10
C ASN A 82 -2.92 6.14 7.41
N ARG A 83 -3.55 6.07 8.59
CA ARG A 83 -4.59 5.08 8.85
C ARG A 83 -5.84 5.45 8.06
N LEU A 84 -6.42 4.48 7.35
CA LEU A 84 -7.74 4.64 6.73
C LEU A 84 -8.81 4.00 7.63
N ARG A 85 -9.62 3.08 7.10
CA ARG A 85 -10.70 2.41 7.83
C ARG A 85 -10.58 0.91 7.65
N ASP A 86 -11.14 0.17 8.61
CA ASP A 86 -11.28 -1.29 8.57
C ASP A 86 -9.97 -2.03 8.31
N GLY A 87 -8.87 -1.61 8.94
CA GLY A 87 -7.54 -2.22 8.77
C GLY A 87 -6.83 -1.88 7.46
N VAL A 88 -7.38 -0.97 6.65
CA VAL A 88 -6.66 -0.42 5.48
C VAL A 88 -5.82 0.78 5.91
N TRP A 89 -4.61 0.84 5.38
CA TRP A 89 -3.65 1.92 5.57
C TRP A 89 -3.22 2.47 4.21
N GLU A 90 -2.59 3.65 4.19
CA GLU A 90 -1.98 4.18 2.97
C GLU A 90 -0.56 4.67 3.20
N ILE A 91 0.32 4.39 2.24
CA ILE A 91 1.61 5.04 2.05
C ILE A 91 1.40 6.25 1.13
N LYS A 92 2.09 7.35 1.44
CA LYS A 92 1.90 8.65 0.80
C LYS A 92 3.24 9.22 0.39
N ARG A 93 3.33 9.60 -0.88
CA ARG A 93 4.39 10.45 -1.40
C ARG A 93 3.78 11.49 -2.30
N PHE A 94 3.95 12.77 -1.97
CA PHE A 94 3.33 13.85 -2.74
C PHE A 94 1.81 13.62 -2.90
N ASN A 95 1.31 13.53 -4.13
CA ASN A 95 -0.08 13.19 -4.47
C ASN A 95 -0.29 11.70 -4.71
N LEU A 96 0.77 10.88 -4.72
CA LEU A 96 0.69 9.44 -4.89
C LEU A 96 0.20 8.78 -3.59
N ARG A 97 -0.72 7.84 -3.72
CA ARG A 97 -1.26 7.04 -2.63
C ARG A 97 -1.19 5.57 -3.00
N ILE A 98 -0.69 4.75 -2.08
CA ILE A 98 -0.71 3.30 -2.20
C ILE A 98 -1.36 2.76 -0.94
N THR A 99 -2.50 2.09 -1.09
CA THR A 99 -3.18 1.46 0.03
C THR A 99 -2.57 0.09 0.33
N PHE A 100 -2.60 -0.32 1.58
CA PHE A 100 -2.13 -1.64 2.00
C PHE A 100 -2.92 -2.17 3.19
N PHE A 101 -2.76 -3.47 3.42
CA PHE A 101 -3.27 -4.21 4.57
C PHE A 101 -2.28 -5.31 4.94
N ASP A 102 -2.40 -5.87 6.13
CA ASP A 102 -1.63 -7.03 6.59
C ASP A 102 -2.45 -8.33 6.54
N THR A 103 -1.75 -9.46 6.47
CA THR A 103 -2.33 -10.81 6.45
C THR A 103 -1.34 -11.81 7.04
N ASP A 104 -1.85 -12.90 7.60
CA ASP A 104 -1.03 -14.02 8.10
C ASP A 104 -0.50 -14.93 6.98
N GLY A 105 -0.91 -14.68 5.72
CA GLY A 105 -0.55 -15.50 4.56
C GLY A 105 -1.20 -16.89 4.53
N GLN A 106 -2.17 -17.12 5.41
CA GLN A 106 -3.02 -18.32 5.51
C GLN A 106 -4.50 -17.98 5.29
N GLY A 107 -4.78 -16.77 4.81
CA GLY A 107 -6.12 -16.32 4.49
C GLY A 107 -6.85 -15.67 5.66
N SER A 108 -6.17 -15.23 6.70
CA SER A 108 -6.77 -14.42 7.76
C SER A 108 -6.12 -13.04 7.84
N TRP A 109 -6.91 -12.07 8.29
CA TRP A 109 -6.44 -10.73 8.61
C TRP A 109 -7.24 -10.23 9.80
N ASP A 110 -6.59 -9.47 10.67
CA ASP A 110 -7.23 -8.78 11.80
C ASP A 110 -7.03 -7.27 11.61
N PRO A 111 -8.09 -6.45 11.54
CA PRO A 111 -7.95 -5.02 11.31
C PRO A 111 -7.13 -4.36 12.43
N LYS A 112 -5.87 -4.06 12.14
CA LYS A 112 -5.06 -3.26 13.05
C LYS A 112 -5.56 -1.82 13.03
N LEU A 113 -6.25 -1.43 14.10
CA LEU A 113 -6.79 -0.08 14.26
C LEU A 113 -5.70 0.92 14.70
N GLY A 114 -4.50 0.50 15.06
CA GLY A 114 -3.47 1.39 15.62
C GLY A 114 -3.83 1.89 17.03
N PHE A 115 -2.90 2.61 17.66
CA PHE A 115 -3.10 3.13 19.02
C PHE A 115 -4.15 4.27 19.01
N GLU A 116 -5.24 4.13 19.79
CA GLU A 116 -6.24 5.18 20.00
C GLU A 116 -5.91 6.14 21.16
N GLY A 117 -4.85 5.87 21.93
CA GLY A 117 -4.53 6.69 23.09
C GLY A 117 -3.96 8.05 22.71
N GLU A 118 -4.41 9.09 23.41
CA GLU A 118 -3.84 10.44 23.36
C GLU A 118 -2.36 10.40 23.77
N ARG A 119 -1.44 10.18 22.81
CA ARG A 119 -0.08 10.66 23.01
C ARG A 119 -0.16 12.18 23.07
N LEU A 120 0.05 12.72 24.27
CA LEU A 120 0.12 14.16 24.54
C LEU A 120 1.11 14.88 23.61
N TRP A 121 2.11 14.17 23.07
CA TRP A 121 3.12 14.72 22.16
C TRP A 121 3.65 13.64 21.19
N GLY A 122 3.23 13.70 19.93
CA GLY A 122 3.80 12.92 18.82
C GLY A 122 2.77 12.23 17.92
N PRO A 123 3.05 12.04 16.62
CA PRO A 123 2.22 11.21 15.76
C PRO A 123 2.18 9.76 16.29
N PRO A 124 1.06 9.04 16.13
CA PRO A 124 0.99 7.63 16.53
C PRO A 124 2.02 6.81 15.75
N ASP A 125 2.55 5.76 16.35
CA ASP A 125 3.40 4.79 15.66
C ASP A 125 2.52 3.87 14.79
N LEU A 126 3.10 3.23 13.76
CA LEU A 126 2.42 2.14 13.08
C LEU A 126 2.16 0.99 14.09
N PRO A 127 1.02 0.29 14.00
CA PRO A 127 0.83 -0.92 14.79
C PRO A 127 1.81 -2.00 14.34
N GLU A 128 1.98 -3.00 15.19
CA GLU A 128 2.59 -4.26 14.76
C GLU A 128 1.62 -4.97 13.82
N PHE A 129 2.03 -5.13 12.57
CA PHE A 129 1.32 -5.87 11.54
C PHE A 129 1.71 -7.35 11.57
N ASP A 130 0.91 -8.19 10.90
CA ASP A 130 1.28 -9.58 10.61
C ASP A 130 2.41 -9.65 9.55
N ASP A 131 2.99 -10.84 9.34
CA ASP A 131 4.22 -11.06 8.56
C ASP A 131 4.16 -10.58 7.10
N TYR A 132 2.97 -10.52 6.51
CA TYR A 132 2.79 -10.15 5.10
C TYR A 132 2.03 -8.84 4.95
N ILE A 133 2.68 -7.87 4.28
CA ILE A 133 2.07 -6.62 3.85
C ILE A 133 1.66 -6.74 2.37
N ARG A 134 0.39 -6.47 2.08
CA ARG A 134 -0.17 -6.55 0.74
C ARG A 134 -0.61 -5.17 0.25
N LEU A 135 0.01 -4.69 -0.84
CA LEU A 135 -0.31 -3.41 -1.46
C LEU A 135 -1.54 -3.57 -2.36
N ALA A 136 -2.65 -2.93 -2.01
CA ALA A 136 -3.98 -3.20 -2.58
C ALA A 136 -4.34 -2.34 -3.79
N THR A 137 -4.26 -1.02 -3.66
CA THR A 137 -4.58 -0.07 -4.74
C THR A 137 -3.56 1.05 -4.77
N ALA A 138 -3.41 1.69 -5.93
CA ALA A 138 -2.58 2.87 -6.07
C ALA A 138 -3.28 3.89 -6.97
N PHE A 139 -3.16 5.17 -6.61
CA PHE A 139 -3.81 6.26 -7.34
C PHE A 139 -3.12 7.60 -7.09
N VAL A 140 -3.35 8.53 -8.01
CA VAL A 140 -2.98 9.94 -7.84
C VAL A 140 -4.14 10.68 -7.21
N LYS A 141 -3.95 11.19 -5.99
CA LYS A 141 -4.96 11.95 -5.27
C LYS A 141 -5.00 13.39 -5.80
N PRO A 142 -6.13 13.88 -6.32
CA PRO A 142 -6.20 15.24 -6.84
C PRO A 142 -5.90 16.28 -5.75
N PRO A 143 -5.25 17.42 -6.07
CA PRO A 143 -4.78 18.39 -5.08
C PRO A 143 -5.93 19.07 -4.31
N HIS A 144 -7.11 19.16 -4.91
CA HIS A 144 -8.30 19.74 -4.28
C HIS A 144 -9.00 18.78 -3.30
N ILE A 145 -8.66 17.49 -3.32
CA ILE A 145 -9.22 16.47 -2.44
C ILE A 145 -8.37 16.39 -1.17
N ARG A 146 -8.98 16.55 0.01
CA ARG A 146 -8.24 16.53 1.30
C ARG A 146 -8.01 15.12 1.83
N LYS A 147 -9.01 14.24 1.72
CA LYS A 147 -9.00 12.87 2.26
C LYS A 147 -9.08 11.86 1.13
N THR A 148 -8.58 10.66 1.37
CA THR A 148 -8.71 9.55 0.42
C THR A 148 -10.18 9.32 0.06
N PRO A 149 -10.54 9.31 -1.24
CA PRO A 149 -11.91 9.13 -1.66
C PRO A 149 -12.50 7.81 -1.11
N PRO A 150 -13.76 7.78 -0.65
CA PRO A 150 -14.36 6.55 -0.13
C PRO A 150 -14.33 5.37 -1.11
N GLY A 151 -14.45 5.63 -2.41
CA GLY A 151 -14.36 4.61 -3.45
C GLY A 151 -13.01 3.88 -3.49
N GLU A 152 -11.92 4.57 -3.18
CA GLU A 152 -10.58 3.96 -3.08
C GLU A 152 -10.45 3.04 -1.87
N ILE A 153 -11.06 3.43 -0.74
CA ILE A 153 -11.08 2.62 0.48
C ILE A 153 -11.89 1.34 0.24
N GLU A 154 -13.07 1.46 -0.36
CA GLU A 154 -13.90 0.29 -0.68
C GLU A 154 -13.27 -0.61 -1.75
N LEU A 155 -12.54 -0.03 -2.72
CA LEU A 155 -11.76 -0.84 -3.65
C LEU A 155 -10.64 -1.59 -2.94
N ALA A 156 -9.87 -0.93 -2.08
CA ALA A 156 -8.81 -1.58 -1.31
C ALA A 156 -9.34 -2.73 -0.44
N LYS A 157 -10.49 -2.55 0.20
CA LYS A 157 -11.18 -3.60 0.97
C LYS A 157 -11.55 -4.80 0.09
N ARG A 158 -12.11 -4.56 -1.10
CA ARG A 158 -12.40 -5.65 -2.05
C ARG A 158 -11.14 -6.36 -2.51
N VAL A 159 -10.09 -5.63 -2.87
CA VAL A 159 -8.80 -6.23 -3.27
C VAL A 159 -8.24 -7.10 -2.15
N ARG A 160 -8.33 -6.65 -0.89
CA ARG A 160 -7.95 -7.50 0.25
C ARG A 160 -8.73 -8.79 0.31
N ASP A 161 -10.06 -8.70 0.28
CA ASP A 161 -10.91 -9.90 0.41
C ASP A 161 -10.65 -10.89 -0.73
N GLU A 162 -10.41 -10.38 -1.95
CA GLU A 162 -10.00 -11.17 -3.11
C GLU A 162 -8.60 -11.80 -2.91
N ASP A 163 -7.58 -11.03 -2.54
CA ASP A 163 -6.20 -11.51 -2.39
C ASP A 163 -6.09 -12.56 -1.27
N VAL A 164 -6.69 -12.29 -0.11
CA VAL A 164 -6.74 -13.20 1.04
C VAL A 164 -7.46 -14.50 0.70
N SER A 165 -8.46 -14.46 -0.19
CA SER A 165 -9.19 -15.67 -0.59
C SER A 165 -8.29 -16.69 -1.31
N HIS A 166 -7.25 -16.22 -2.01
CA HIS A 166 -6.28 -17.11 -2.66
C HIS A 166 -5.46 -17.91 -1.67
N ASP A 167 -5.22 -17.39 -0.47
CA ASP A 167 -4.48 -18.11 0.58
C ASP A 167 -5.35 -19.15 1.30
N ARG A 168 -6.68 -19.02 1.26
CA ARG A 168 -7.64 -20.00 1.83
C ARG A 168 -7.98 -21.14 0.89
N ALA A 169 -7.85 -20.91 -0.41
CA ALA A 169 -8.24 -21.86 -1.44
C ALA A 169 -7.25 -23.04 -1.56
N GLU A 170 -6.26 -23.10 -0.68
CA GLU A 170 -5.21 -24.12 -0.60
C GLU A 170 -5.26 -24.92 0.69
#